data_AF-A0A660QA26-F1
#
_entry.id   AF-A0A660QA26-F1
#
_cell.length_a   1.000
_cell.length_b   1.000
_cell.length_c   1.000
_cell.angle_alpha   90.00
_cell.angle_beta   90.00
_cell.angle_gamma   90.00
#
_symmetry.space_group_name_H-M   'P 1'
#
loop_
_entity.id
_entity.type
_entity.pdbx_description
1 polymer ?
#
loop_
_entity_poly.entity_id
_entity_poly.type
_entity_poly.pdbx_seq_one_letter_code
_entity_poly.pdbx_strand_id
1 'polypeptide(L)'
;MTTLTLKIPELMAAELAAKAKCLSTSKSEVARTALDKYLHESPDGGGSSAYDVAMALGVIGAIKDGPADLATNKKYMEGFGRD
;
A
#
# COMPACT_ATOMS: atom_id res chain seq x y z
N MET A 1 -22.19 -5.54 3.25
CA MET A 1 -22.13 -4.79 1.98
C MET A 1 -23.19 -3.71 2.05
N THR A 2 -22.81 -2.45 1.89
CA THR A 2 -23.73 -1.30 1.90
C THR A 2 -23.85 -0.76 0.47
N THR A 3 -25.05 -0.36 0.05
CA THR A 3 -25.29 0.14 -1.30
C THR A 3 -24.93 1.62 -1.39
N LEU A 4 -24.06 1.97 -2.33
CA LEU A 4 -23.70 3.35 -2.67
C LEU A 4 -24.25 3.67 -4.06
N THR A 5 -25.09 4.71 -4.17
CA THR A 5 -25.57 5.23 -5.45
C THR A 5 -24.83 6.51 -5.76
N LEU A 6 -24.10 6.54 -6.88
CA LEU A 6 -23.35 7.71 -7.34
C LEU A 6 -23.68 8.01 -8.82
N LYS A 7 -23.74 9.29 -9.16
CA LYS A 7 -23.83 9.73 -10.56
C LYS A 7 -22.42 9.83 -11.12
N ILE A 8 -22.18 9.19 -12.26
CA ILE A 8 -20.91 9.26 -12.99
C ILE A 8 -21.15 9.77 -14.42
N PRO A 9 -20.20 10.49 -15.02
CA PRO A 9 -20.27 10.86 -16.43
C PRO A 9 -20.37 9.63 -17.33
N GLU A 10 -21.05 9.76 -18.48
CA GLU A 10 -21.24 8.65 -19.41
C GLU A 10 -19.91 8.07 -19.94
N LEU A 11 -18.93 8.94 -20.19
CA LEU A 11 -17.58 8.53 -20.60
C LEU A 11 -16.93 7.61 -19.55
N MET A 12 -17.01 7.99 -18.27
CA MET A 12 -16.47 7.19 -17.17
C MET A 12 -17.22 5.86 -17.01
N ALA A 13 -18.53 5.84 -17.26
CA ALA A 13 -19.32 4.60 -17.27
C ALA A 13 -18.89 3.64 -18.39
N ALA A 14 -18.56 4.18 -19.57
CA ALA A 14 -18.05 3.41 -20.71
C ALA A 14 -16.66 2.82 -20.41
N GLU A 15 -15.75 3.62 -19.86
CA GLU A 15 -14.42 3.16 -19.44
C GLU A 15 -14.49 2.07 -18.37
N LEU A 16 -15.37 2.24 -17.37
CA LEU A 16 -15.60 1.25 -16.32
C LEU A 16 -16.11 -0.07 -16.91
N ALA A 17 -17.02 0.00 -17.87
CA ALA A 17 -17.53 -1.19 -18.57
C ALA A 17 -16.45 -1.89 -19.40
N ALA A 18 -15.60 -1.13 -20.08
CA ALA A 18 -14.48 -1.67 -20.86
C ALA A 18 -13.46 -2.38 -19.96
N LYS A 19 -13.08 -1.77 -18.82
CA LYS A 19 -12.18 -2.37 -17.83
C LYS A 19 -12.78 -3.64 -17.21
N ALA A 20 -14.05 -3.61 -16.84
CA ALA A 20 -14.75 -4.79 -16.31
C ALA A 20 -14.72 -5.96 -17.31
N LYS A 21 -14.95 -5.68 -18.60
CA LYS A 21 -14.90 -6.69 -19.66
C LYS A 21 -13.47 -7.25 -19.86
N CYS A 22 -12.46 -6.40 -19.81
CA CYS A 22 -11.07 -6.82 -19.98
C CYS A 22 -10.59 -7.71 -18.82
N LEU A 23 -11.02 -7.41 -17.60
CA LEU A 23 -10.66 -8.15 -16.39
C LEU A 23 -11.58 -9.35 -16.12
N SER A 24 -12.63 -9.57 -16.93
CA SER A 24 -13.69 -10.56 -16.71
C SER A 24 -14.36 -10.43 -15.32
N THR A 25 -14.50 -9.20 -14.81
CA THR A 25 -15.10 -8.91 -13.50
C THR A 25 -16.36 -8.05 -13.64
N SER A 26 -17.07 -7.82 -12.53
CA SER A 26 -18.23 -6.92 -12.52
C SER A 26 -17.81 -5.45 -12.40
N LYS A 27 -18.63 -4.52 -12.94
CA LYS A 27 -18.42 -3.07 -12.78
C LYS A 27 -18.29 -2.66 -11.31
N SER A 28 -19.09 -3.27 -10.45
CA SER A 28 -19.07 -3.03 -9.01
C SER A 28 -17.77 -3.50 -8.35
N GLU A 29 -17.14 -4.54 -8.88
CA GLU A 29 -15.85 -5.03 -8.38
C GLU A 29 -14.71 -4.11 -8.82
N VAL A 30 -14.69 -3.67 -10.08
CA VAL A 30 -13.74 -2.64 -10.53
C VAL A 30 -13.90 -1.35 -9.71
N ALA A 31 -15.13 -0.91 -9.44
CA ALA A 31 -15.40 0.26 -8.62
C ALA A 31 -14.94 0.07 -7.16
N ARG A 32 -15.20 -1.11 -6.57
CA ARG A 32 -14.73 -1.44 -5.22
C ARG A 32 -13.20 -1.46 -5.13
N THR A 33 -12.51 -2.10 -6.07
CA THR A 33 -11.05 -2.11 -6.10
C THR A 33 -10.46 -0.72 -6.29
N ALA A 34 -11.07 0.13 -7.12
CA ALA A 34 -10.63 1.50 -7.29
C ALA A 34 -10.80 2.34 -6.02
N LEU A 35 -11.94 2.20 -5.34
CA LEU A 35 -12.18 2.85 -4.04
C LEU A 35 -11.23 2.34 -2.97
N ASP A 36 -10.99 1.03 -2.93
CA ASP A 36 -10.08 0.41 -1.97
C ASP A 36 -8.65 0.94 -2.16
N LYS A 37 -8.17 0.99 -3.41
CA LYS A 37 -6.88 1.61 -3.73
C LYS A 37 -6.83 3.07 -3.33
N TYR A 38 -7.84 3.87 -3.69
CA TYR A 38 -7.86 5.29 -3.34
C TYR A 38 -7.90 5.55 -1.82
N LEU A 39 -8.57 4.69 -1.06
CA LEU A 39 -8.67 4.84 0.40
C LEU A 39 -7.41 4.35 1.13
N HIS A 40 -6.68 3.39 0.55
CA HIS A 40 -5.45 2.84 1.13
C HIS A 40 -4.16 3.46 0.55
N GLU A 41 -4.24 4.12 -0.61
CA GLU A 41 -3.22 5.04 -1.12
C GLU A 41 -3.37 6.35 -0.34
N SER A 42 -2.63 6.48 0.76
CA SER A 42 -2.54 7.72 1.51
C SER A 42 -2.19 8.89 0.57
N PRO A 43 -2.91 10.04 0.65
CA PRO A 43 -2.63 11.21 -0.19
C PRO A 43 -1.29 11.87 0.17
N ASP A 44 -0.75 11.56 1.34
CA ASP A 44 0.63 11.86 1.70
C ASP A 44 1.50 10.76 1.11
N GLY A 45 2.39 11.11 0.17
CA GLY A 45 3.34 10.21 -0.49
C GLY A 45 4.37 9.51 0.42
N GLY A 46 4.02 9.18 1.65
CA GLY A 46 4.65 8.15 2.45
C GLY A 46 4.14 6.80 2.00
N GLY A 47 4.64 6.29 0.87
CA GLY A 47 4.64 4.84 0.67
C GLY A 47 5.22 4.21 1.94
N SER A 48 4.59 3.14 2.43
CA SER A 48 5.01 2.44 3.65
C SER A 48 6.52 2.37 3.68
N SER A 49 7.14 2.93 4.71
CA SER A 49 8.60 2.90 4.79
C SER A 49 9.05 1.44 4.76
N ALA A 50 10.28 1.16 4.33
CA ALA A 50 10.81 -0.20 4.36
C ALA A 50 10.65 -0.84 5.76
N TYR A 51 10.68 -0.01 6.81
CA TYR A 51 10.38 -0.41 8.18
C TYR A 51 8.93 -0.86 8.37
N ASP A 52 7.94 -0.08 7.92
CA ASP A 52 6.52 -0.40 8.05
C ASP A 52 6.16 -1.70 7.31
N VAL A 53 6.72 -1.91 6.13
CA VAL A 53 6.55 -3.15 5.35
C VAL A 53 7.16 -4.33 6.09
N ALA A 54 8.38 -4.19 6.60
CA ALA A 54 9.06 -5.25 7.35
C ALA A 54 8.35 -5.59 8.67
N MET A 55 7.76 -4.59 9.33
CA MET A 55 6.93 -4.79 10.53
C MET A 55 5.66 -5.57 10.19
N ALA A 56 4.94 -5.19 9.14
CA ALA A 56 3.72 -5.85 8.72
C ALA A 56 3.94 -7.31 8.29
N LEU A 57 5.09 -7.60 7.66
CA LEU A 57 5.49 -8.96 7.29
C LEU A 57 6.00 -9.78 8.48
N GLY A 58 6.13 -9.19 9.67
CA GLY A 58 6.63 -9.86 10.87
C GLY A 58 8.09 -10.32 10.74
N VAL A 59 8.85 -9.75 9.81
CA VAL A 59 10.26 -10.14 9.58
C VAL A 59 11.21 -9.43 10.55
N ILE A 60 10.79 -8.30 11.12
CA ILE A 60 11.55 -7.60 12.17
C ILE A 60 11.57 -8.48 13.42
N GLY A 61 12.77 -8.90 13.84
CA GLY A 61 12.94 -9.77 15.02
C GLY A 61 12.56 -11.25 14.79
N ALA A 62 12.37 -11.69 13.54
CA ALA A 62 12.07 -13.09 13.22
C ALA A 62 13.19 -14.07 13.60
N ILE A 63 14.44 -13.59 13.68
CA ILE A 63 15.60 -14.38 14.12
C ILE A 63 15.71 -14.27 15.64
N LYS A 64 15.49 -15.39 16.33
CA LYS A 64 15.76 -15.52 17.77
C LYS A 64 17.27 -15.76 17.97
N ASP A 65 17.86 -15.12 18.97
CA ASP A 65 19.29 -15.20 19.33
C ASP A 65 20.28 -14.62 18.29
N GLY A 66 19.83 -13.66 17.48
CA GLY A 66 20.71 -12.88 16.61
C GLY A 66 21.59 -11.88 17.40
N PRO A 67 22.68 -11.38 16.79
CA PRO A 67 23.45 -10.29 17.38
C PRO A 67 22.56 -9.06 17.62
N ALA A 68 22.82 -8.35 18.72
CA ALA A 68 22.06 -7.14 19.04
C ALA A 68 22.15 -6.12 17.89
N ASP A 69 21.04 -5.43 17.64
CA ASP A 69 20.93 -4.49 16.54
C ASP A 69 21.99 -3.37 16.65
N LEU A 70 22.79 -3.22 15.59
CA LEU A 70 23.90 -2.27 15.54
C LEU A 70 23.44 -0.80 15.50
N ALA A 71 22.23 -0.53 15.01
CA ALA A 71 21.66 0.82 14.96
C ALA A 71 21.26 1.33 16.36
N THR A 72 21.16 0.44 17.34
CA THR A 72 20.88 0.84 18.74
C THR A 72 22.10 1.47 19.44
N ASN A 73 23.31 1.23 18.94
CA ASN A 73 24.55 1.77 19.53
C ASN A 73 25.05 2.98 18.71
N LYS A 74 24.76 4.17 19.22
CA LYS A 74 25.11 5.46 18.60
C LYS A 74 26.59 5.58 18.20
N LYS A 75 27.50 4.90 18.91
CA LYS A 75 28.95 4.89 18.59
C LYS A 75 29.24 4.22 17.24
N TYR A 76 28.48 3.20 16.86
CA TYR A 76 28.64 2.53 15.55
C TYR A 76 28.00 3.28 14.38
N MET A 77 27.18 4.30 14.67
CA MET A 77 26.61 5.17 13.65
C MET A 77 27.45 6.44 13.41
N GLU A 78 28.55 6.63 14.15
CA GLU A 78 29.47 7.74 13.92
C GLU A 78 30.11 7.65 12.54
N GLY A 79 29.88 8.67 11.69
CA GLY A 79 30.41 8.72 10.33
C GLY A 79 29.54 8.01 9.27
N PHE A 80 28.44 7.37 9.66
CA PHE A 80 27.51 6.77 8.70
C PHE A 80 26.86 7.87 7.83
N GLY A 81 26.99 7.75 6.51
CA GLY A 81 26.42 8.71 5.55
C GLY A 81 27.20 10.02 5.36
N ARG A 82 28.48 10.06 5.75
CA ARG A 82 29.38 11.18 5.38
C ARG A 82 30.32 10.74 4.25
N ASP A 83 30.33 11.49 3.16
CA ASP A 83 31.37 11.45 2.11
C ASP A 83 32.57 12.31 2.51
#